data_AF-A0A3C1SIH4-F1
#
_entry.id   AF-A0A3C1SIH4-F1
#
_cell.length_a   1.000
_cell.length_b   1.000
_cell.length_c   1.000
_cell.angle_alpha   90.00
_cell.angle_beta   90.00
_cell.angle_gamma   90.00
#
_symmetry.space_group_name_H-M   'P 1'
#
loop_
_entity.id
_entity.type
_entity.pdbx_description
1 polymer ?
#
loop_
_entity_poly.entity_id
_entity_poly.type
_entity_poly.pdbx_seq_one_letter_code
_entity_poly.pdbx_strand_id
1 'polypeptide(L)'
;LASDQVKESIAYWKSKLSGELPVLQLPIDLPRPPVQTYNGNTFRFILNENIANNLKTLAKIRNASLFMILMAMLKVLLHRYTNQEDIIIGSPVSGRIHPDLEHQIGFYVNTLALRDDVKPQDNFVSVLEKVRQT
;
A
#
# COMPACT_ATOMS: atom_id res chain seq x y z
N LEU A 1 26.89 5.29 -16.09
CA LEU A 1 26.00 6.48 -16.04
C LEU A 1 24.57 5.94 -15.90
N ALA A 2 23.80 6.39 -14.90
CA ALA A 2 22.42 5.93 -14.75
C ALA A 2 21.60 6.26 -16.01
N SER A 3 20.80 5.32 -16.51
CA SER A 3 19.89 5.56 -17.64
C SER A 3 18.90 6.67 -17.29
N ASP A 4 18.34 7.34 -18.30
CA ASP A 4 17.39 8.42 -18.06
C ASP A 4 16.14 7.95 -17.31
N GLN A 5 15.69 6.71 -17.56
CA GLN A 5 14.63 6.04 -16.80
C GLN A 5 14.93 5.92 -15.30
N VAL A 6 16.19 5.65 -14.92
CA VAL A 6 16.60 5.60 -13.50
C VAL A 6 16.56 7.01 -12.88
N LYS A 7 17.00 8.04 -13.63
CA LYS A 7 16.93 9.43 -13.15
C LYS A 7 15.49 9.88 -12.93
N GLU A 8 14.58 9.56 -13.86
CA GLU A 8 13.15 9.82 -13.75
C GLU A 8 12.53 9.12 -12.54
N SER A 9 12.86 7.84 -12.33
CA SER A 9 12.37 7.07 -11.18
C SER A 9 12.85 7.66 -9.85
N ILE A 10 14.11 8.09 -9.77
CA ILE A 10 14.66 8.76 -8.58
C ILE A 10 13.94 10.08 -8.33
N ALA A 11 13.73 10.89 -9.38
CA ALA A 11 13.03 12.16 -9.28
C ALA A 11 11.58 11.96 -8.80
N TYR A 12 10.88 10.97 -9.35
CA TYR A 12 9.53 10.58 -8.94
C TYR A 12 9.48 10.26 -7.44
N TRP A 13 10.33 9.36 -6.94
CA TRP A 13 10.29 8.95 -5.52
C TRP A 13 10.70 10.08 -4.58
N LYS A 14 11.69 10.89 -4.96
CA LYS A 14 12.04 12.10 -4.20
C LYS A 14 10.87 13.07 -4.08
N SER A 15 10.09 13.23 -5.15
CA SER A 15 8.89 14.07 -5.13
C SER A 15 7.77 13.44 -4.29
N LYS A 16 7.44 12.17 -4.54
CA LYS A 16 6.34 11.44 -3.89
C LYS A 16 6.54 11.30 -2.38
N LEU A 17 7.79 11.12 -1.93
CA LEU A 17 8.17 10.96 -0.52
C LEU A 17 8.84 12.23 0.05
N SER A 18 8.59 13.39 -0.56
CA SER A 18 9.05 14.68 -0.02
C SER A 18 8.23 15.13 1.19
N GLY A 19 8.76 16.10 1.94
CA GLY A 19 8.09 16.65 3.13
C GLY A 19 8.17 15.72 4.34
N GLU A 20 7.29 15.96 5.30
CA GLU A 20 7.18 15.13 6.49
C GLU A 20 6.59 13.76 6.13
N LEU A 21 7.19 12.68 6.64
CA LEU A 21 6.68 11.32 6.48
C LEU A 21 5.93 10.95 7.76
N PRO A 22 4.60 10.76 7.69
CA PRO A 22 3.80 10.53 8.88
C PRO A 22 4.11 9.16 9.50
N VAL A 23 4.27 9.16 10.82
CA VAL A 23 4.19 7.93 11.62
C VAL A 23 2.72 7.65 11.90
N LEU A 24 2.25 6.46 11.53
CA LEU A 24 0.88 6.04 11.80
C LEU A 24 0.66 5.83 13.30
N GLN A 25 -0.30 6.55 13.88
CA GLN A 25 -0.67 6.56 15.29
C GLN A 25 -1.89 5.67 15.51
N LEU A 26 -1.68 4.35 15.40
CA LEU A 26 -2.73 3.38 15.72
C LEU A 26 -3.09 3.44 17.22
N PRO A 27 -4.34 3.12 17.59
CA PRO A 27 -4.69 2.89 18.99
C PRO A 27 -3.95 1.64 19.48
N ILE A 28 -2.86 1.84 20.22
CA ILE A 28 -2.01 0.77 20.74
C ILE A 28 -2.38 0.41 22.18
N ASP A 29 -2.35 -0.89 22.49
CA ASP A 29 -2.62 -1.39 23.84
C ASP A 29 -1.44 -1.17 24.80
N LEU A 30 -0.22 -1.12 24.25
CA LEU A 30 1.04 -0.99 24.99
C LEU A 30 1.94 0.07 24.34
N PRO A 31 2.73 0.83 25.12
CA PRO A 31 3.66 1.80 24.56
C PRO A 31 4.72 1.13 23.70
N ARG A 32 5.14 1.81 22.63
CA ARG A 32 6.20 1.31 21.74
C ARG A 32 7.54 1.27 22.50
N PRO A 33 8.23 0.11 22.55
CA PRO A 33 9.54 0.03 23.19
C PRO A 33 10.59 0.86 22.42
N PRO A 34 11.60 1.41 23.12
CA PRO A 34 12.65 2.22 22.48
C PRO A 34 13.55 1.40 21.55
N VAL A 35 13.62 0.09 21.76
CA VAL A 35 14.29 -0.87 20.88
C VAL A 35 13.23 -1.80 20.30
N GLN A 36 13.20 -1.89 18.97
CA GLN A 36 12.26 -2.76 18.27
C GLN A 36 12.49 -4.22 18.67
N THR A 37 11.42 -4.88 19.08
CA THR A 37 11.39 -6.35 19.20
C THR A 37 10.79 -6.93 17.92
N TYR A 38 11.10 -8.20 17.64
CA TYR A 38 10.56 -8.92 16.48
C TYR A 38 9.44 -9.91 16.87
N ASN A 39 8.90 -9.74 18.07
CA ASN A 39 7.78 -10.55 18.55
C ASN A 39 6.50 -10.14 17.82
N GLY A 40 5.83 -11.11 17.20
CA GLY A 40 4.59 -10.89 16.47
C GLY A 40 3.63 -12.06 16.62
N ASN A 41 2.36 -11.82 16.31
CA ASN A 41 1.33 -12.85 16.24
C ASN A 41 0.53 -12.68 14.93
N THR A 42 -0.16 -13.72 14.50
CA THR A 42 -0.98 -13.70 13.27
C THR A 42 -2.43 -13.97 13.61
N PHE A 43 -3.31 -13.03 13.27
CA PHE A 43 -4.75 -13.25 13.27
C PHE A 43 -5.22 -13.53 11.84
N ARG A 44 -5.93 -14.64 11.63
CA ARG A 44 -6.47 -15.04 10.33
C ARG A 44 -7.97 -14.91 10.34
N PHE A 45 -8.51 -14.30 9.29
CA PHE A 45 -9.94 -14.26 9.03
C PHE A 45 -10.20 -14.51 7.54
N ILE A 46 -11.44 -14.87 7.21
CA ILE A 46 -11.86 -15.20 5.85
C ILE A 46 -13.03 -14.28 5.49
N LEU A 47 -12.96 -13.68 4.31
CA LEU A 47 -14.11 -12.97 3.75
C LEU A 47 -15.09 -13.98 3.17
N ASN A 48 -16.37 -13.83 3.51
CA ASN A 48 -17.45 -14.60 2.89
C ASN A 48 -17.36 -14.50 1.35
N GLU A 49 -17.64 -15.61 0.66
CA GLU A 49 -17.60 -15.69 -0.81
C GLU A 49 -18.42 -14.60 -1.50
N ASN A 50 -19.61 -14.28 -1.00
CA ASN A 50 -20.45 -13.21 -1.54
C ASN A 50 -19.75 -11.85 -1.45
N ILE A 51 -19.08 -11.55 -0.34
CA ILE A 51 -18.30 -10.31 -0.19
C ILE A 51 -17.13 -10.31 -1.18
N ALA A 52 -16.38 -11.41 -1.25
CA ALA A 52 -15.24 -11.53 -2.17
C ALA A 52 -15.66 -11.36 -3.63
N ASN A 53 -16.79 -11.94 -4.04
CA ASN A 53 -17.33 -11.83 -5.38
C ASN A 53 -17.80 -10.40 -5.69
N ASN A 54 -18.45 -9.73 -4.73
CA ASN A 54 -18.83 -8.33 -4.88
C ASN A 54 -17.62 -7.41 -5.05
N LEU A 55 -16.53 -7.65 -4.31
CA LEU A 55 -15.28 -6.90 -4.46
C LEU A 55 -14.63 -7.11 -5.83
N LYS A 56 -14.62 -8.35 -6.34
CA LYS A 56 -14.12 -8.66 -7.70
C LYS A 56 -14.96 -7.97 -8.78
N THR A 57 -16.28 -7.95 -8.61
CA THR A 57 -17.19 -7.24 -9.53
C THR A 57 -16.94 -5.73 -9.49
N LEU A 58 -16.78 -5.15 -8.31
CA LEU A 58 -16.44 -3.73 -8.15
C LEU A 58 -15.10 -3.39 -8.83
N ALA A 59 -14.09 -4.25 -8.67
CA ALA A 59 -12.79 -4.10 -9.33
C ALA A 59 -12.95 -4.01 -10.85
N LYS A 60 -13.74 -4.92 -11.45
CA LYS A 60 -14.05 -4.90 -12.89
C LYS A 60 -14.77 -3.62 -13.33
N ILE A 61 -15.82 -3.21 -12.61
CA ILE A 61 -16.61 -2.01 -12.92
C ILE A 61 -15.74 -0.74 -12.88
N ARG A 62 -14.76 -0.68 -11.97
CA ARG A 62 -13.87 0.47 -11.78
C ARG A 62 -12.55 0.37 -12.55
N ASN A 63 -12.40 -0.63 -13.43
CA ASN A 63 -11.14 -0.91 -14.13
C ASN A 63 -9.92 -0.93 -13.18
N ALA A 64 -10.11 -1.54 -12.02
CA ALA A 64 -9.12 -1.65 -10.95
C ALA A 64 -8.81 -3.13 -10.68
N SER A 65 -7.65 -3.39 -10.09
CA SER A 65 -7.34 -4.72 -9.57
C SER A 65 -7.98 -4.95 -8.20
N LEU A 66 -8.19 -6.21 -7.81
CA LEU A 66 -8.61 -6.54 -6.44
C LEU A 66 -7.60 -6.01 -5.40
N PHE A 67 -6.31 -5.99 -5.75
CA PHE A 67 -5.26 -5.40 -4.93
C PHE A 67 -5.54 -3.90 -4.66
N MET A 68 -5.82 -3.10 -5.69
CA MET A 68 -6.13 -1.67 -5.54
C MET A 68 -7.37 -1.45 -4.66
N ILE A 69 -8.40 -2.28 -4.83
CA ILE A 69 -9.64 -2.24 -4.03
C ILE A 69 -9.34 -2.50 -2.54
N LEU A 70 -8.56 -3.54 -2.23
CA LEU A 70 -8.16 -3.87 -0.86
C LEU A 70 -7.21 -2.83 -0.26
N MET A 71 -6.29 -2.28 -1.05
CA MET A 71 -5.40 -1.20 -0.64
C MET A 71 -6.18 0.06 -0.25
N ALA A 72 -7.15 0.48 -1.08
CA ALA A 72 -8.02 1.61 -0.78
C ALA A 72 -8.85 1.36 0.49
N MET A 73 -9.42 0.17 0.66
CA MET A 73 -10.14 -0.20 1.89
C MET A 73 -9.25 -0.12 3.13
N LEU A 74 -8.02 -0.63 3.05
CA LEU A 74 -7.07 -0.59 4.16
C LEU A 74 -6.72 0.86 4.52
N LYS A 75 -6.48 1.73 3.54
CA LYS A 75 -6.21 3.16 3.80
C LYS A 75 -7.39 3.87 4.43
N VAL A 76 -8.61 3.63 3.94
CA VAL A 76 -9.84 4.17 4.56
C VAL A 76 -10.00 3.65 5.99
N LEU A 77 -9.71 2.37 6.25
CA LEU A 77 -9.78 1.79 7.58
C LEU A 77 -8.78 2.48 8.53
N LEU A 78 -7.53 2.66 8.10
CA LEU A 78 -6.49 3.32 8.88
C LEU A 78 -6.84 4.79 9.15
N HIS A 79 -7.36 5.52 8.14
CA HIS A 79 -7.88 6.87 8.33
C HIS A 79 -8.95 6.90 9.41
N ARG A 80 -9.93 5.97 9.38
CA ARG A 80 -11.00 5.91 10.38
C ARG A 80 -10.52 5.61 11.79
N TYR A 81 -9.45 4.84 11.96
CA TYR A 81 -8.90 4.52 13.28
C TYR A 81 -8.01 5.63 13.84
N THR A 82 -7.35 6.41 12.99
CA THR A 82 -6.28 7.34 13.40
C THR A 82 -6.61 8.80 13.16
N ASN A 83 -7.64 9.08 12.36
CA ASN A 83 -7.96 10.39 11.80
C ASN A 83 -6.80 11.04 11.01
N GLN A 84 -5.79 10.25 10.62
CA GLN A 84 -4.68 10.72 9.79
C GLN A 84 -5.07 10.66 8.32
N GLU A 85 -4.75 11.73 7.58
CA GLU A 85 -5.08 11.83 6.15
C GLU A 85 -3.94 11.30 5.27
N ASP A 86 -2.68 11.48 5.65
CA ASP A 86 -1.52 11.01 4.88
C ASP A 86 -1.11 9.60 5.32
N ILE A 87 -1.30 8.62 4.42
CA ILE A 87 -1.13 7.20 4.74
C ILE A 87 -0.14 6.54 3.77
N ILE A 88 0.92 5.98 4.36
CA ILE A 88 1.96 5.23 3.65
C ILE A 88 1.83 3.74 3.99
N ILE A 89 1.67 2.91 2.96
CA ILE A 89 1.65 1.44 3.09
C ILE A 89 2.75 0.84 2.22
N GLY A 90 3.58 -0.01 2.83
CA GLY A 90 4.58 -0.81 2.10
C GLY A 90 3.93 -2.01 1.41
N SER A 91 4.21 -2.19 0.11
CA SER A 91 3.79 -3.37 -0.65
C SER A 91 4.98 -4.07 -1.27
N PRO A 92 5.17 -5.39 -1.04
CA PRO A 92 6.21 -6.14 -1.72
C PRO A 92 5.86 -6.32 -3.20
N VAL A 93 6.87 -6.24 -4.07
CA VAL A 93 6.81 -6.57 -5.50
C VAL A 93 7.91 -7.58 -5.82
N SER A 94 7.67 -8.46 -6.80
CA SER A 94 8.54 -9.61 -7.07
C SER A 94 9.96 -9.23 -7.51
N GLY A 95 10.13 -8.06 -8.15
CA GLY A 95 11.40 -7.57 -8.70
C GLY A 95 11.98 -8.42 -9.84
N ARG A 96 11.19 -9.35 -10.39
CA ARG A 96 11.57 -10.26 -11.49
C ARG A 96 11.01 -9.75 -12.81
N ILE A 97 11.51 -8.61 -13.28
CA ILE A 97 11.01 -7.94 -14.49
C ILE A 97 11.61 -8.57 -15.76
N HIS A 98 12.81 -9.16 -15.65
CA HIS A 98 13.49 -9.81 -16.76
C HIS A 98 13.15 -11.32 -16.81
N PRO A 99 12.80 -11.89 -17.98
CA PRO A 99 12.42 -13.30 -18.13
C PRO A 99 13.43 -14.28 -17.53
N ASP A 100 14.73 -14.02 -17.71
CA ASP A 100 15.81 -14.86 -17.17
C ASP A 100 15.78 -15.03 -15.65
N LEU A 101 15.09 -14.14 -14.93
CA LEU A 101 14.96 -14.16 -13.48
C LEU A 101 13.76 -14.97 -13.00
N GLU A 102 12.84 -15.41 -13.87
CA GLU A 102 11.58 -16.05 -13.45
C GLU A 102 11.81 -17.32 -12.63
N HIS A 103 12.78 -18.15 -13.03
CA HIS A 103 13.07 -19.44 -12.39
C HIS A 103 14.29 -19.45 -11.46
N GLN A 104 14.85 -18.27 -11.16
CA GLN A 104 16.05 -18.16 -10.33
C GLN A 104 15.73 -18.24 -8.83
N ILE A 105 16.54 -19.00 -8.09
CA ILE A 105 16.51 -18.96 -6.63
C ILE A 105 17.34 -17.75 -6.18
N GLY A 106 16.72 -16.85 -5.42
CA GLY A 106 17.38 -15.63 -4.92
C GLY A 106 16.40 -14.61 -4.37
N PHE A 107 16.93 -13.58 -3.71
CA PHE A 107 16.15 -12.49 -3.13
C PHE A 107 16.04 -11.31 -4.11
N TYR A 108 14.88 -11.20 -4.75
CA TYR A 108 14.56 -10.14 -5.73
C TYR A 108 13.44 -9.21 -5.26
N VAL A 109 12.85 -9.48 -4.09
CA VAL A 109 11.71 -8.71 -3.59
C VAL A 109 12.13 -7.27 -3.34
N ASN A 110 11.38 -6.34 -3.93
CA ASN A 110 11.47 -4.92 -3.63
C ASN A 110 10.21 -4.49 -2.86
N THR A 111 10.28 -3.40 -2.08
CA THR A 111 9.13 -2.85 -1.37
C THR A 111 8.82 -1.46 -1.91
N LEU A 112 7.58 -1.24 -2.35
CA LEU A 112 7.10 0.08 -2.75
C LEU A 112 6.36 0.75 -1.60
N ALA A 113 6.71 2.01 -1.29
CA ALA A 113 6.03 2.83 -0.29
C ALA A 113 4.87 3.61 -0.95
N LEU A 114 3.66 3.07 -0.86
CA LEU A 114 2.47 3.63 -1.49
C LEU A 114 1.87 4.71 -0.57
N ARG A 115 2.20 5.97 -0.84
CA ARG A 115 1.69 7.15 -0.11
C ARG A 115 0.48 7.76 -0.82
N ASP A 116 -0.64 7.85 -0.13
CA ASP A 116 -1.85 8.53 -0.62
C ASP A 116 -2.52 9.32 0.50
N ASP A 117 -3.22 10.39 0.14
CA ASP A 117 -4.06 11.17 1.03
C ASP A 117 -5.51 10.66 1.05
N VAL A 118 -6.07 10.46 2.24
CA VAL A 118 -7.47 10.11 2.49
C VAL A 118 -8.11 11.24 3.29
N LYS A 119 -8.93 12.06 2.62
CA LYS A 119 -9.54 13.24 3.26
C LYS A 119 -10.94 12.90 3.79
N PRO A 120 -11.43 13.59 4.83
CA PRO A 120 -12.76 13.35 5.40
C PRO A 120 -13.92 13.43 4.39
N GLN A 121 -13.79 14.29 3.37
CA GLN A 121 -14.79 14.46 2.30
C GLN A 121 -14.68 13.43 1.17
N ASP A 122 -13.61 12.63 1.12
CA ASP A 122 -13.43 11.64 0.07
C ASP A 122 -14.43 10.50 0.25
N ASN A 123 -15.19 10.19 -0.80
CA ASN A 123 -15.89 8.92 -0.86
C ASN A 123 -14.91 7.80 -1.27
N PHE A 124 -15.34 6.55 -1.10
CA PHE A 124 -14.49 5.40 -1.41
C PHE A 124 -13.96 5.39 -2.86
N VAL A 125 -14.77 5.82 -3.83
CA VAL A 125 -14.37 5.86 -5.24
C VAL A 125 -13.27 6.88 -5.46
N SER A 126 -13.35 8.05 -4.82
CA SER A 126 -12.28 9.06 -4.87
C SER A 126 -10.96 8.51 -4.32
N VAL A 127 -10.99 7.79 -3.20
CA VAL A 127 -9.79 7.15 -2.63
C VAL A 127 -9.25 6.07 -3.57
N LEU A 128 -10.12 5.27 -4.18
CA LEU A 128 -9.72 4.24 -5.14
C LEU A 128 -9.01 4.85 -6.36
N GLU A 129 -9.50 5.97 -6.89
CA GLU A 129 -8.84 6.64 -8.01
C GLU A 129 -7.45 7.16 -7.65
N LYS A 130 -7.26 7.69 -6.42
CA LYS A 130 -5.93 8.07 -5.93
C LYS A 130 -4.98 6.87 -5.88
N VAL A 131 -5.43 5.76 -5.30
CA VAL A 131 -4.65 4.51 -5.21
C VAL A 131 -4.30 3.97 -6.60
N ARG A 132 -5.16 4.13 -7.60
CA ARG A 132 -4.90 3.68 -8.98
C ARG A 132 -3.83 4.51 -9.68
N GLN A 133 -3.64 5.75 -9.27
CA GLN A 133 -2.64 6.68 -9.82
C GLN A 133 -1.28 6.62 -9.13
N THR A 134 -1.20 5.90 -8.00
CA THR A 134 0.01 5.70 -7.20
C THR A 134 0.71 4.40 -7.59
#